data_AF-A0A354I702-F1
#
_entry.id   AF-A0A354I702-F1
#
_cell.length_a   1.000
_cell.length_b   1.000
_cell.length_c   1.000
_cell.angle_alpha   90.00
_cell.angle_beta   90.00
_cell.angle_gamma   90.00
#
_symmetry.space_group_name_H-M   'P 1'
#
loop_
_entity.id
_entity.type
_entity.pdbx_description
1 polymer ?
#
loop_
_entity_poly.entity_id
_entity_poly.type
_entity_poly.pdbx_seq_one_letter_code
_entity_poly.pdbx_strand_id
1 'polypeptide(L)'
;MKRKLLVAVIDSGVDKDDGYLKEAEIQKLYYEEREFKTCYMGKLNPHGTEVVKVILKEAPDIKILSIRTLQEDNRCMLSAIINSIKYCTDKGVDIINLSLGSCVATAKRLEDLKEVCDGAVERGIAIFAADHNIAGKKSYPANFPNVLGVATLEEAGRFCKVSYEDRIVEFSDNLVYVPDLAKCTIRRGNSYLCPLIAGVFCKFIEGKEICKSSILQFMDFLVKFSKAENISKIYFDKYDVKEQHSLDNKKMLFFADDMDLNNMRIYAIYKDVNGARLCFKEVYKKSEEEIMRVIQGIDVFYIGALSNPFIHENKEFLDNLITLLLKEQIEIVTVFPIINTFERMRLTDKGGFIKSIYK
;
A
#
# COMPACT_ATOMS: atom_id res chain seq x y z
N MET A 1 -9.68 19.01 15.39
CA MET A 1 -8.86 18.16 14.50
C MET A 1 -8.95 16.71 14.97
N LYS A 2 -9.19 15.76 14.06
CA LYS A 2 -9.23 14.32 14.40
C LYS A 2 -7.81 13.86 14.77
N ARG A 3 -7.66 12.98 15.77
CA ARG A 3 -6.35 12.41 16.13
C ARG A 3 -5.83 11.56 14.96
N LYS A 4 -4.62 11.84 14.47
CA LYS A 4 -3.93 11.00 13.49
C LYS A 4 -3.44 9.72 14.14
N LEU A 5 -3.52 8.59 13.43
CA LEU A 5 -2.96 7.32 13.89
C LEU A 5 -1.43 7.42 13.98
N LEU A 6 -0.83 6.80 14.99
CA LEU A 6 0.60 6.64 15.13
C LEU A 6 0.99 5.21 14.76
N VAL A 7 1.72 5.06 13.66
CA VAL A 7 2.18 3.77 13.14
C VAL A 7 3.68 3.62 13.40
N ALA A 8 4.06 2.63 14.19
CA ALA A 8 5.44 2.24 14.35
C ALA A 8 5.89 1.35 13.18
N VAL A 9 7.05 1.67 12.61
CA VAL A 9 7.73 0.86 11.58
C VAL A 9 9.05 0.39 12.15
N ILE A 10 9.13 -0.88 12.50
CA ILE A 10 10.35 -1.51 13.02
C ILE A 10 11.06 -2.17 11.83
N ASP A 11 12.11 -1.52 11.32
CA ASP A 11 12.80 -1.91 10.08
C ASP A 11 14.27 -1.41 10.05
N SER A 12 14.84 -1.06 8.89
CA SER A 12 16.20 -0.57 8.70
C SER A 12 16.38 0.93 8.90
N GLY A 13 15.34 1.62 9.38
CA GLY A 13 15.30 3.07 9.50
C GLY A 13 14.78 3.75 8.23
N VAL A 14 14.60 5.06 8.33
CA VAL A 14 14.02 5.88 7.26
C VAL A 14 14.90 7.08 6.96
N ASP A 15 15.13 7.29 5.68
CA ASP A 15 15.68 8.54 5.16
C ASP A 15 14.56 9.58 5.07
N LYS A 16 14.59 10.57 5.96
CA LYS A 16 13.59 11.64 6.00
C LYS A 16 13.86 12.72 4.94
N ASP A 17 15.08 12.78 4.40
CA ASP A 17 15.44 13.75 3.37
C ASP A 17 14.99 13.30 1.98
N ASP A 18 14.47 12.06 1.89
CA ASP A 18 13.78 11.54 0.72
C ASP A 18 12.64 12.48 0.30
N GLY A 19 12.64 12.88 -0.98
CA GLY A 19 11.71 13.86 -1.52
C GLY A 19 10.24 13.50 -1.30
N TYR A 20 9.88 12.22 -1.35
CA TYR A 20 8.49 11.77 -1.14
C TYR A 20 8.03 11.89 0.32
N LEU A 21 8.98 11.95 1.26
CA LEU A 21 8.71 11.92 2.70
C LEU A 21 8.84 13.29 3.37
N LYS A 22 9.15 14.36 2.61
CA LYS A 22 9.43 15.70 3.15
C LYS A 22 8.31 16.26 4.02
N GLU A 23 7.06 16.04 3.64
CA GLU A 23 5.87 16.54 4.36
C GLU A 23 5.36 15.56 5.42
N ALA A 24 5.91 14.34 5.49
CA ALA A 24 5.43 13.32 6.40
C ALA A 24 5.86 13.57 7.86
N GLU A 25 4.93 13.37 8.80
CA GLU A 25 5.20 13.43 10.24
C GLU A 25 5.94 12.17 10.70
N ILE A 26 7.26 12.17 10.56
CA ILE A 26 8.13 11.04 10.91
C ILE A 26 9.02 11.35 12.12
N GLN A 27 8.86 10.58 13.20
CA GLN A 27 9.82 10.47 14.30
C GLN A 27 10.77 9.31 14.03
N LYS A 28 12.08 9.55 14.17
CA LYS A 28 13.14 8.54 13.96
C LYS A 28 13.76 8.12 15.29
N LEU A 29 13.90 6.82 15.47
CA LEU A 29 14.65 6.20 16.55
C LEU A 29 15.60 5.14 15.99
N TYR A 30 16.64 4.89 16.74
CA TYR A 30 17.68 3.92 16.45
C TYR A 30 17.89 3.03 17.66
N TYR A 31 17.89 1.71 17.48
CA TYR A 31 18.13 0.78 18.58
C TYR A 31 19.53 0.15 18.47
N GLU A 32 20.37 0.40 19.45
CA GLU A 32 21.73 -0.15 19.54
C GLU A 32 22.19 -0.17 20.99
N GLU A 33 23.06 -1.12 21.35
CA GLU A 33 23.61 -1.24 22.71
C GLU A 33 22.51 -1.33 23.80
N ARG A 34 21.34 -1.84 23.42
CA ARG A 34 20.13 -1.94 24.25
C ARG A 34 19.45 -0.62 24.60
N GLU A 35 19.76 0.46 23.90
CA GLU A 35 19.17 1.78 24.09
C GLU A 35 18.52 2.32 22.81
N PHE A 36 17.50 3.17 22.97
CA PHE A 36 16.89 3.93 21.88
C PHE A 36 17.54 5.31 21.79
N LYS A 37 18.20 5.58 20.66
CA LYS A 37 18.89 6.82 20.34
C LYS A 37 18.12 7.57 19.25
N THR A 38 18.27 8.90 19.18
CA THR A 38 17.58 9.75 18.19
C THR A 38 18.48 10.21 17.04
N CYS A 39 19.80 10.04 17.19
CA CYS A 39 20.80 10.40 16.18
C CYS A 39 21.49 9.13 15.69
N TYR A 40 21.56 8.97 14.37
CA TYR A 40 22.29 7.89 13.72
C TYR A 40 23.14 8.49 12.61
N MET A 41 24.44 8.26 12.66
CA MET A 41 25.44 8.74 11.70
C MET A 41 26.01 7.52 10.97
N GLY A 42 25.28 7.04 9.97
CA GLY A 42 25.67 5.86 9.20
C GLY A 42 24.82 5.68 7.96
N LYS A 43 25.19 4.73 7.10
CA LYS A 43 24.43 4.46 5.89
C LYS A 43 23.14 3.74 6.24
N LEU A 44 22.02 4.24 5.71
CA LEU A 44 20.73 3.58 5.84
C LEU A 44 20.55 2.58 4.70
N ASN A 45 20.02 1.40 5.04
CA ASN A 45 19.46 0.51 4.04
C ASN A 45 18.13 1.11 3.55
N PRO A 46 17.88 1.20 2.23
CA PRO A 46 16.69 1.85 1.68
C PRO A 46 15.37 1.15 2.00
N HIS A 47 15.40 -0.11 2.47
CA HIS A 47 14.21 -0.92 2.71
C HIS A 47 13.19 -0.23 3.62
N GLY A 48 13.60 0.28 4.78
CA GLY A 48 12.70 0.97 5.70
C GLY A 48 12.10 2.26 5.13
N THR A 49 12.84 3.00 4.30
CA THR A 49 12.29 4.14 3.54
C THR A 49 11.19 3.70 2.57
N GLU A 50 11.42 2.62 1.82
CA GLU A 50 10.44 2.06 0.90
C GLU A 50 9.20 1.51 1.63
N VAL A 51 9.37 0.87 2.78
CA VAL A 51 8.28 0.39 3.64
C VAL A 51 7.41 1.56 4.10
N VAL A 52 8.01 2.65 4.60
CA VAL A 52 7.29 3.86 5.03
C VAL A 52 6.51 4.48 3.85
N LYS A 53 7.13 4.56 2.68
CA LYS A 53 6.49 5.05 1.43
C LYS A 53 5.24 4.22 1.09
N VAL A 54 5.30 2.90 1.21
CA VAL A 54 4.14 2.02 0.94
C VAL A 54 2.99 2.29 1.92
N ILE A 55 3.27 2.45 3.22
CA ILE A 55 2.23 2.76 4.21
C ILE A 55 1.60 4.13 3.90
N LEU A 56 2.42 5.17 3.68
CA LEU A 56 1.95 6.53 3.43
C LEU A 56 1.20 6.68 2.10
N LYS A 57 1.51 5.84 1.10
CA LYS A 57 0.71 5.75 -0.13
C LYS A 57 -0.75 5.41 0.17
N GLU A 58 -0.95 4.44 1.07
CA GLU A 58 -2.29 3.96 1.40
C GLU A 58 -2.97 4.87 2.42
N ALA A 59 -2.21 5.36 3.40
CA ALA A 59 -2.68 6.23 4.48
C ALA A 59 -1.78 7.45 4.66
N PRO A 60 -1.99 8.54 3.89
CA PRO A 60 -1.13 9.72 3.93
C PRO A 60 -1.29 10.56 5.20
N ASP A 61 -2.45 10.48 5.88
CA ASP A 61 -2.75 11.30 7.06
C ASP A 61 -2.50 10.55 8.40
N ILE A 62 -1.28 10.05 8.56
CA ILE A 62 -0.81 9.35 9.77
C ILE A 62 0.51 9.93 10.26
N LYS A 63 0.91 9.55 11.47
CA LYS A 63 2.25 9.77 12.01
C LYS A 63 3.04 8.48 11.97
N ILE A 64 4.32 8.56 11.66
CA ILE A 64 5.22 7.41 11.64
C ILE A 64 6.23 7.51 12.79
N LEU A 65 6.36 6.44 13.55
CA LEU A 65 7.51 6.19 14.42
C LEU A 65 8.41 5.15 13.74
N SER A 66 9.45 5.58 13.06
CA SER A 66 10.43 4.66 12.48
C SER A 66 11.46 4.27 13.54
N ILE A 67 11.59 2.97 13.79
CA ILE A 67 12.61 2.40 14.68
C ILE A 67 13.55 1.56 13.83
N ARG A 68 14.78 2.06 13.65
CA ARG A 68 15.85 1.28 13.02
C ARG A 68 16.32 0.19 13.98
N THR A 69 16.02 -1.05 13.65
CA THR A 69 16.52 -2.26 14.32
C THR A 69 17.35 -3.14 13.39
N LEU A 70 17.03 -3.15 12.10
CA LEU A 70 17.81 -3.85 11.08
C LEU A 70 19.09 -3.06 10.78
N GLN A 71 20.21 -3.78 10.68
CA GLN A 71 21.48 -3.24 10.24
C GLN A 71 21.52 -3.13 8.71
N GLU A 72 22.65 -2.68 8.14
CA GLU A 72 22.80 -2.45 6.71
C GLU A 72 22.54 -3.70 5.85
N ASP A 73 22.81 -4.89 6.40
CA ASP A 73 22.59 -6.19 5.76
C ASP A 73 21.16 -6.75 5.97
N ASN A 74 20.24 -5.94 6.50
CA ASN A 74 18.88 -6.31 6.88
C ASN A 74 18.80 -7.43 7.93
N ARG A 75 19.77 -7.51 8.84
CA ARG A 75 19.74 -8.42 9.99
C ARG A 75 19.67 -7.67 11.31
N CYS A 76 19.09 -8.32 12.31
CA CYS A 76 19.10 -7.84 13.68
C CYS A 76 19.05 -9.01 14.67
N MET A 77 19.30 -8.71 15.94
CA MET A 77 19.05 -9.66 17.02
C MET A 77 17.56 -9.68 17.36
N LEU A 78 17.00 -10.85 17.66
CA LEU A 78 15.61 -10.97 18.10
C LEU A 78 15.30 -10.08 19.33
N SER A 79 16.26 -9.91 20.24
CA SER A 79 16.12 -9.01 21.39
C SER A 79 15.85 -7.55 20.99
N ALA A 80 16.36 -7.10 19.84
CA ALA A 80 16.08 -5.76 19.31
C ALA A 80 14.62 -5.62 18.89
N ILE A 81 14.05 -6.66 18.26
CA ILE A 81 12.63 -6.71 17.89
C ILE A 81 11.77 -6.68 19.16
N ILE A 82 12.06 -7.55 20.13
CA ILE A 82 11.32 -7.63 21.40
C ILE A 82 11.32 -6.27 22.11
N ASN A 83 12.48 -5.65 22.27
CA ASN A 83 12.59 -4.36 22.96
C ASN A 83 11.92 -3.22 22.18
N SER A 84 11.89 -3.29 20.84
CA SER A 84 11.18 -2.30 20.01
C SER A 84 9.67 -2.45 20.13
N ILE A 85 9.14 -3.68 20.20
CA ILE A 85 7.71 -3.91 20.46
C ILE A 85 7.33 -3.37 21.85
N LYS A 86 8.14 -3.65 22.88
CA LYS A 86 7.94 -3.07 24.23
C LYS A 86 7.92 -1.55 24.20
N TYR A 87 8.91 -0.93 23.55
CA TYR A 87 8.96 0.52 23.42
C TYR A 87 7.71 1.10 22.74
N CYS A 88 7.27 0.51 21.62
CA CYS A 88 6.06 0.91 20.93
C CYS A 88 4.81 0.78 21.82
N THR A 89 4.77 -0.28 22.63
CA THR A 89 3.69 -0.55 23.58
C THR A 89 3.64 0.51 24.68
N ASP A 90 4.77 0.81 25.29
CA ASP A 90 4.89 1.84 26.34
C ASP A 90 4.61 3.25 25.78
N LYS A 91 4.99 3.49 24.52
CA LYS A 91 4.72 4.74 23.81
C LYS A 91 3.24 4.93 23.45
N GLY A 92 2.46 3.85 23.43
CA GLY A 92 1.04 3.86 23.04
C GLY A 92 0.84 4.15 21.56
N VAL A 93 1.60 3.51 20.68
CA VAL A 93 1.33 3.56 19.23
C VAL A 93 0.04 2.81 18.91
N ASP A 94 -0.60 3.14 17.79
CA ASP A 94 -1.85 2.47 17.40
C ASP A 94 -1.58 1.18 16.62
N ILE A 95 -0.53 1.19 15.79
CA ILE A 95 -0.21 0.10 14.88
C ILE A 95 1.31 -0.14 14.92
N ILE A 96 1.73 -1.41 14.91
CA ILE A 96 3.12 -1.83 14.71
C ILE A 96 3.19 -2.60 13.39
N ASN A 97 3.99 -2.10 12.45
CA ASN A 97 4.38 -2.80 11.23
C ASN A 97 5.77 -3.40 11.38
N LEU A 98 5.86 -4.71 11.18
CA LEU A 98 7.08 -5.51 11.13
C LEU A 98 7.22 -6.11 9.73
N SER A 99 7.87 -5.40 8.82
CA SER A 99 8.22 -5.87 7.47
C SER A 99 9.36 -6.90 7.47
N LEU A 100 9.46 -7.68 8.54
CA LEU A 100 10.50 -8.63 8.86
C LEU A 100 9.92 -9.76 9.73
N GLY A 101 10.67 -10.86 9.82
CA GLY A 101 10.33 -11.97 10.68
C GLY A 101 11.57 -12.80 11.04
N SER A 102 11.43 -13.66 12.05
CA SER A 102 12.49 -14.55 12.50
C SER A 102 12.03 -16.00 12.44
N CYS A 103 12.85 -16.87 11.84
CA CYS A 103 12.82 -18.31 12.06
C CYS A 103 13.45 -18.59 13.43
N VAL A 104 12.70 -18.36 14.52
CA VAL A 104 13.24 -18.40 15.88
C VAL A 104 13.75 -19.81 16.22
N ALA A 105 14.97 -19.89 16.75
CA ALA A 105 15.67 -21.16 16.97
C ALA A 105 15.35 -21.87 18.30
N THR A 106 14.76 -21.19 19.29
CA THR A 106 14.48 -21.79 20.61
C THR A 106 13.08 -21.44 21.12
N ALA A 107 12.47 -22.38 21.86
CA ALA A 107 11.13 -22.20 22.43
C ALA A 107 11.04 -20.98 23.37
N LYS A 108 12.05 -20.75 24.22
CA LYS A 108 12.04 -19.63 25.16
C LYS A 108 12.03 -18.27 24.46
N ARG A 109 12.83 -18.11 23.41
CA ARG A 109 12.86 -16.87 22.63
C ARG A 109 11.55 -16.61 21.90
N LEU A 110 10.88 -17.67 21.46
CA LEU A 110 9.58 -17.58 20.82
C LEU A 110 8.51 -17.14 21.82
N GLU A 111 8.53 -17.69 23.04
CA GLU A 111 7.66 -17.28 24.15
C GLU A 111 7.86 -15.82 24.53
N ASP A 112 9.11 -15.36 24.67
CA ASP A 112 9.41 -13.96 25.01
C ASP A 112 8.91 -12.98 23.93
N LEU A 113 9.00 -13.36 22.65
CA LEU A 113 8.43 -12.57 21.55
C LEU A 113 6.89 -12.60 21.59
N LYS A 114 6.30 -13.74 21.92
CA LYS A 114 4.85 -13.89 22.03
C LYS A 114 4.29 -13.00 23.15
N GLU A 115 4.90 -13.01 24.33
CA GLU A 115 4.46 -12.19 25.47
C GLU A 115 4.40 -10.70 25.12
N VAL A 116 5.40 -10.17 24.41
CA VAL A 116 5.39 -8.75 24.04
C VAL A 116 4.36 -8.44 22.96
N CYS A 117 4.10 -9.36 22.04
CA CYS A 117 3.01 -9.21 21.06
C CYS A 117 1.65 -9.26 21.76
N ASP A 118 1.45 -10.19 22.69
CA ASP A 118 0.22 -10.32 23.49
C ASP A 118 -0.04 -9.03 24.27
N GLY A 119 0.94 -8.55 25.04
CA GLY A 119 0.81 -7.34 25.86
C GLY A 119 0.63 -6.04 25.05
N ALA A 120 1.06 -6.01 23.79
CA ALA A 120 0.77 -4.90 22.88
C ALA A 120 -0.68 -4.96 22.37
N VAL A 121 -1.14 -6.13 21.94
CA VAL A 121 -2.52 -6.35 21.47
C VAL A 121 -3.54 -6.12 22.59
N GLU A 122 -3.25 -6.54 23.81
CA GLU A 122 -4.08 -6.28 25.00
C GLU A 122 -4.26 -4.79 25.29
N ARG A 123 -3.31 -3.95 24.89
CA ARG A 123 -3.39 -2.48 24.98
C ARG A 123 -4.05 -1.82 23.76
N GLY A 124 -4.67 -2.61 22.89
CA GLY A 124 -5.36 -2.10 21.70
C GLY A 124 -4.44 -1.75 20.54
N ILE A 125 -3.22 -2.32 20.49
CA ILE A 125 -2.27 -2.08 19.39
C ILE A 125 -2.41 -3.18 18.34
N ALA A 126 -2.65 -2.81 17.08
CA ALA A 126 -2.66 -3.78 15.99
C ALA A 126 -1.23 -4.08 15.53
N ILE A 127 -0.88 -5.35 15.35
CA ILE A 127 0.43 -5.76 14.85
C ILE A 127 0.27 -6.41 13.49
N PHE A 128 1.03 -5.94 12.52
CA PHE A 128 1.18 -6.52 11.19
C PHE A 128 2.60 -7.04 11.04
N ALA A 129 2.76 -8.28 10.57
CA ALA A 129 4.08 -8.84 10.34
C ALA A 129 4.18 -9.65 9.05
N ALA A 130 5.30 -9.51 8.36
CA ALA A 130 5.61 -10.27 7.15
C ALA A 130 6.05 -11.69 7.49
N ASP A 131 5.45 -12.68 6.83
CA ASP A 131 5.91 -14.06 6.87
C ASP A 131 7.11 -14.30 5.92
N HIS A 132 7.73 -15.47 5.98
CA HIS A 132 8.86 -15.83 5.14
C HIS A 132 8.51 -15.73 3.66
N ASN A 133 9.42 -15.21 2.84
CA ASN A 133 9.25 -15.15 1.38
C ASN A 133 9.32 -16.52 0.68
N ILE A 134 9.49 -17.61 1.43
CA ILE A 134 9.55 -18.98 0.89
C ILE A 134 8.28 -19.66 1.36
N ALA A 135 7.46 -20.11 0.42
CA ALA A 135 6.21 -20.79 0.71
C ALA A 135 6.44 -21.96 1.68
N GLY A 136 5.56 -22.10 2.67
CA GLY A 136 5.61 -23.15 3.69
C GLY A 136 6.62 -22.92 4.82
N LYS A 137 7.52 -21.92 4.73
CA LYS A 137 8.35 -21.53 5.88
C LYS A 137 7.63 -20.50 6.74
N LYS A 138 7.55 -20.79 8.04
CA LYS A 138 6.96 -19.88 9.03
C LYS A 138 8.02 -18.95 9.63
N SER A 139 7.67 -17.68 9.75
CA SER A 139 8.39 -16.67 10.50
C SER A 139 7.49 -16.07 11.58
N TYR A 140 8.12 -15.68 12.68
CA TYR A 140 7.45 -15.02 13.80
C TYR A 140 7.88 -13.54 13.87
N PRO A 141 6.97 -12.61 14.21
CA PRO A 141 5.67 -12.88 14.83
C PRO A 141 4.47 -13.08 13.87
N ALA A 142 4.67 -13.11 12.55
CA ALA A 142 3.59 -13.23 11.57
C ALA A 142 2.68 -14.45 11.77
N ASN A 143 3.20 -15.55 12.32
CA ASN A 143 2.46 -16.77 12.61
C ASN A 143 1.89 -16.84 14.04
N PHE A 144 1.85 -15.73 14.79
CA PHE A 144 1.13 -15.69 16.07
C PHE A 144 -0.36 -15.34 15.88
N PRO A 145 -1.29 -16.03 16.58
CA PRO A 145 -2.73 -15.90 16.34
C PRO A 145 -3.32 -14.54 16.73
N ASN A 146 -2.57 -13.69 17.43
CA ASN A 146 -2.94 -12.32 17.79
C ASN A 146 -2.31 -11.25 16.88
N VAL A 147 -1.45 -11.66 15.95
CA VAL A 147 -0.79 -10.79 14.96
C VAL A 147 -1.45 -11.00 13.62
N LEU A 148 -1.62 -9.94 12.83
CA LEU A 148 -2.08 -10.07 11.45
C LEU A 148 -0.87 -10.39 10.57
N GLY A 149 -0.71 -11.67 10.24
CA GLY A 149 0.35 -12.17 9.38
C GLY A 149 0.07 -11.88 7.91
N VAL A 150 1.10 -11.54 7.15
CA VAL A 150 1.01 -11.32 5.70
C VAL A 150 2.00 -12.23 4.99
N ALA A 151 1.46 -13.12 4.16
CA ALA A 151 2.19 -14.18 3.48
C ALA A 151 1.86 -14.20 1.98
N THR A 152 2.59 -15.05 1.25
CA THR A 152 2.31 -15.35 -0.16
C THR A 152 2.32 -16.85 -0.33
N LEU A 153 1.32 -17.38 -1.04
CA LEU A 153 1.24 -18.77 -1.45
C LEU A 153 1.47 -18.89 -2.95
N GLU A 154 2.04 -20.01 -3.36
CA GLU A 154 2.27 -20.35 -4.77
C GLU A 154 1.05 -21.10 -5.35
N GLU A 155 -0.17 -20.68 -5.02
CA GLU A 155 -1.40 -21.26 -5.57
C GLU A 155 -2.11 -20.29 -6.53
N ALA A 156 -2.44 -20.78 -7.72
CA ALA A 156 -3.19 -20.04 -8.73
C ALA A 156 -4.71 -20.09 -8.45
N GLY A 157 -5.40 -18.95 -8.57
CA GLY A 157 -6.87 -18.90 -8.67
C GLY A 157 -7.61 -17.92 -7.77
N ARG A 158 -6.94 -17.27 -6.80
CA ARG A 158 -7.50 -16.18 -5.97
C ARG A 158 -6.44 -15.11 -5.73
N PHE A 159 -6.83 -13.84 -5.67
CA PHE A 159 -5.89 -12.73 -5.42
C PHE A 159 -5.25 -12.80 -4.03
N CYS A 160 -6.06 -13.12 -3.02
CA CYS A 160 -5.57 -13.54 -1.72
C CYS A 160 -6.58 -14.45 -1.00
N LYS A 161 -6.14 -15.07 0.08
CA LYS A 161 -6.93 -15.91 0.99
C LYS A 161 -6.74 -15.38 2.41
N VAL A 162 -7.79 -15.43 3.21
CA VAL A 162 -7.77 -14.97 4.60
C VAL A 162 -8.04 -16.16 5.53
N SER A 163 -7.10 -16.47 6.42
CA SER A 163 -7.28 -17.42 7.53
C SER A 163 -7.71 -16.66 8.78
N TYR A 164 -8.93 -16.90 9.26
CA TYR A 164 -9.45 -16.29 10.49
C TYR A 164 -8.79 -16.84 11.75
N GLU A 165 -8.50 -18.14 11.76
CA GLU A 165 -7.90 -18.83 12.90
C GLU A 165 -6.46 -18.37 13.13
N ASP A 166 -5.65 -18.37 12.07
CA ASP A 166 -4.25 -17.98 12.15
C ASP A 166 -4.04 -16.45 12.06
N ARG A 167 -5.08 -15.70 11.66
CA ARG A 167 -5.02 -14.27 11.29
C ARG A 167 -3.99 -13.96 10.21
N ILE A 168 -3.91 -14.83 9.21
CA ILE A 168 -2.99 -14.68 8.08
C ILE A 168 -3.74 -14.30 6.81
N VAL A 169 -3.18 -13.36 6.05
CA VAL A 169 -3.60 -13.01 4.70
C VAL A 169 -2.53 -13.51 3.73
N GLU A 170 -2.91 -14.44 2.88
CA GLU A 170 -2.02 -15.13 1.93
C GLU A 170 -2.31 -14.62 0.51
N PHE A 171 -1.39 -13.87 -0.09
CA PHE A 171 -1.53 -13.35 -1.45
C PHE A 171 -1.07 -14.37 -2.50
N SER A 172 -1.57 -14.26 -3.74
CA SER A 172 -1.09 -15.05 -4.88
C SER A 172 0.22 -14.54 -5.47
N ASP A 173 0.55 -13.28 -5.23
CA ASP A 173 1.81 -12.65 -5.62
C ASP A 173 2.27 -11.69 -4.52
N ASN A 174 3.55 -11.35 -4.54
CA ASN A 174 4.14 -10.37 -3.63
C ASN A 174 4.73 -9.16 -4.35
N LEU A 175 4.13 -8.75 -5.47
CA LEU A 175 4.53 -7.55 -6.20
C LEU A 175 3.79 -6.33 -5.64
N VAL A 176 4.57 -5.35 -5.18
CA VAL A 176 4.05 -4.11 -4.58
C VAL A 176 4.71 -2.91 -5.25
N TYR A 177 3.89 -1.96 -5.67
CA TYR A 177 4.35 -0.67 -6.14
C TYR A 177 4.78 0.20 -4.96
N VAL A 178 6.04 0.66 -5.00
CA VAL A 178 6.62 1.61 -4.04
C VAL A 178 6.64 2.99 -4.71
N PRO A 179 5.92 3.99 -4.19
CA PRO A 179 5.94 5.32 -4.77
C PRO A 179 7.28 6.01 -4.46
N ASP A 180 7.81 6.74 -5.43
CA ASP A 180 9.05 7.48 -5.29
C ASP A 180 9.05 8.65 -6.28
N LEU A 181 9.47 9.86 -5.88
CA LEU A 181 9.39 11.02 -6.79
C LEU A 181 10.21 10.86 -8.08
N ALA A 182 11.29 10.07 -8.06
CA ALA A 182 12.22 9.96 -9.18
C ALA A 182 11.95 8.75 -10.08
N LYS A 183 11.31 7.69 -9.58
CA LYS A 183 11.17 6.42 -10.32
C LYS A 183 9.94 5.63 -9.93
N CYS A 184 9.36 4.93 -10.89
CA CYS A 184 8.35 3.91 -10.60
C CYS A 184 9.05 2.60 -10.22
N THR A 185 8.86 2.13 -8.98
CA THR A 185 9.53 0.93 -8.48
C THR A 185 8.50 -0.14 -8.10
N ILE A 186 8.66 -1.35 -8.64
CA ILE A 186 7.92 -2.53 -8.19
C ILE A 186 8.90 -3.40 -7.40
N ARG A 187 8.52 -3.73 -6.17
CA ARG A 187 9.30 -4.60 -5.28
C ARG A 187 8.59 -5.93 -5.08
N ARG A 188 9.39 -6.97 -4.85
CA ARG A 188 8.90 -8.32 -4.59
C ARG A 188 9.20 -8.71 -3.14
N GLY A 189 8.19 -9.10 -2.38
CA GLY A 189 8.36 -9.70 -1.05
C GLY A 189 7.21 -9.41 -0.09
N ASN A 190 7.01 -10.32 0.88
CA ASN A 190 6.04 -10.15 1.97
C ASN A 190 6.37 -8.92 2.83
N SER A 191 7.65 -8.52 2.88
CA SER A 191 8.10 -7.29 3.53
C SER A 191 7.50 -6.02 2.92
N TYR A 192 7.01 -6.07 1.68
CA TYR A 192 6.29 -4.96 1.05
C TYR A 192 4.76 -5.15 1.08
N LEU A 193 4.26 -6.40 1.08
CA LEU A 193 2.83 -6.65 1.28
C LEU A 193 2.36 -6.29 2.70
N CYS A 194 3.19 -6.55 3.71
CA CYS A 194 2.90 -6.20 5.10
C CYS A 194 2.57 -4.71 5.29
N PRO A 195 3.44 -3.75 4.89
CA PRO A 195 3.12 -2.33 4.98
C PRO A 195 1.96 -1.90 4.09
N LEU A 196 1.75 -2.54 2.94
CA LEU A 196 0.57 -2.29 2.12
C LEU A 196 -0.70 -2.56 2.93
N ILE A 197 -0.78 -3.72 3.58
CA ILE A 197 -1.96 -4.11 4.36
C ILE A 197 -2.09 -3.28 5.63
N ALA A 198 -0.98 -2.95 6.30
CA ALA A 198 -1.00 -2.03 7.44
C ALA A 198 -1.55 -0.64 7.04
N GLY A 199 -1.15 -0.12 5.87
CA GLY A 199 -1.66 1.15 5.34
C GLY A 199 -3.15 1.08 4.97
N VAL A 200 -3.60 -0.01 4.35
CA VAL A 200 -5.04 -0.25 4.07
C VAL A 200 -5.83 -0.32 5.38
N PHE A 201 -5.29 -0.96 6.42
CA PHE A 201 -5.90 -1.02 7.75
C PHE A 201 -6.03 0.37 8.38
N CYS A 202 -5.02 1.23 8.25
CA CYS A 202 -5.06 2.61 8.75
C CYS A 202 -6.30 3.35 8.20
N LYS A 203 -6.57 3.25 6.90
CA LYS A 203 -7.77 3.84 6.29
C LYS A 203 -9.06 3.18 6.77
N PHE A 204 -9.08 1.85 6.87
CA PHE A 204 -10.26 1.10 7.30
C PHE A 204 -10.71 1.44 8.74
N ILE A 205 -9.74 1.67 9.63
CA ILE A 205 -9.97 1.87 11.06
C ILE A 205 -10.23 3.33 11.44
N GLU A 206 -10.14 4.27 10.50
CA GLU A 206 -10.32 5.69 10.78
C GLU A 206 -11.62 6.00 11.53
N GLY A 207 -11.49 6.53 12.76
CA GLY A 207 -12.65 6.86 13.61
C GLY A 207 -13.26 5.67 14.35
N LYS A 208 -12.61 4.51 14.35
CA LYS A 208 -12.97 3.32 15.12
C LYS A 208 -11.87 2.99 16.14
N GLU A 209 -12.25 2.31 17.20
CA GLU A 209 -11.32 1.73 18.17
C GLU A 209 -10.66 0.46 17.60
N ILE A 210 -9.35 0.27 17.85
CA ILE A 210 -8.66 -0.96 17.53
C ILE A 210 -8.94 -1.97 18.63
N CYS A 211 -9.68 -3.02 18.30
CA CYS A 211 -10.03 -4.10 19.22
C CYS A 211 -10.34 -5.36 18.42
N LYS A 212 -10.63 -6.48 19.10
CA LYS A 212 -10.89 -7.77 18.44
C LYS A 212 -11.99 -7.68 17.37
N SER A 213 -13.07 -6.95 17.64
CA SER A 213 -14.19 -6.85 16.69
C SER A 213 -13.81 -6.07 15.44
N SER A 214 -13.08 -4.95 15.56
CA SER A 214 -12.68 -4.15 14.40
C SER A 214 -11.60 -4.85 13.57
N ILE A 215 -10.74 -5.67 14.18
CA ILE A 215 -9.83 -6.56 13.45
C ILE A 215 -10.60 -7.61 12.65
N LEU A 216 -11.62 -8.26 13.24
CA LEU A 216 -12.45 -9.23 12.50
C LEU A 216 -13.20 -8.57 11.34
N GLN A 217 -13.75 -7.37 11.54
CA GLN A 217 -14.38 -6.61 10.46
C GLN A 217 -13.39 -6.24 9.34
N PHE A 218 -12.12 -5.98 9.68
CA PHE A 218 -11.08 -5.78 8.67
C PHE A 218 -10.80 -7.05 7.88
N MET A 219 -10.79 -8.21 8.54
CA MET A 219 -10.66 -9.50 7.86
C MET A 219 -11.84 -9.78 6.93
N ASP A 220 -13.07 -9.44 7.34
CA ASP A 220 -14.26 -9.51 6.47
C ASP A 220 -14.12 -8.59 5.26
N PHE A 221 -13.57 -7.39 5.45
CA PHE A 221 -13.23 -6.50 4.34
C PHE A 221 -12.20 -7.15 3.41
N LEU A 222 -11.16 -7.80 3.93
CA LEU A 222 -10.16 -8.49 3.11
C LEU A 222 -10.74 -9.68 2.32
N VAL A 223 -11.69 -10.42 2.90
CA VAL A 223 -12.43 -11.48 2.18
C VAL A 223 -13.27 -10.89 1.04
N LYS A 224 -13.91 -9.74 1.24
CA LYS A 224 -14.61 -9.04 0.16
C LYS A 224 -13.64 -8.54 -0.90
N PHE A 225 -12.53 -7.94 -0.48
CA PHE A 225 -11.46 -7.47 -1.35
C PHE A 225 -10.90 -8.59 -2.22
N SER A 226 -10.73 -9.81 -1.69
CA SER A 226 -10.13 -10.92 -2.41
C SER A 226 -11.00 -11.55 -3.51
N LYS A 227 -12.29 -11.16 -3.62
CA LYS A 227 -13.19 -11.68 -4.64
C LYS A 227 -12.81 -11.18 -6.03
N ALA A 228 -12.81 -12.08 -7.01
CA ALA A 228 -12.46 -11.77 -8.39
C ALA A 228 -13.27 -10.58 -8.97
N GLU A 229 -14.56 -10.50 -8.66
CA GLU A 229 -15.46 -9.41 -9.10
C GLU A 229 -15.07 -8.02 -8.57
N ASN A 230 -14.35 -7.95 -7.44
CA ASN A 230 -13.89 -6.70 -6.86
C ASN A 230 -12.47 -6.38 -7.32
N ILE A 231 -11.61 -7.39 -7.39
CA ILE A 231 -10.25 -7.26 -7.94
C ILE A 231 -10.30 -6.76 -9.38
N SER A 232 -11.19 -7.29 -10.23
CA SER A 232 -11.32 -6.84 -11.62
C SER A 232 -11.80 -5.40 -11.76
N LYS A 233 -12.37 -4.77 -10.71
CA LYS A 233 -12.75 -3.35 -10.72
C LYS A 233 -11.59 -2.41 -10.41
N ILE A 234 -10.51 -2.91 -9.80
CA ILE A 234 -9.38 -2.10 -9.32
C ILE A 234 -8.03 -2.50 -9.90
N TYR A 235 -7.94 -3.66 -10.55
CA TYR A 235 -6.77 -4.17 -11.26
C TYR A 235 -7.13 -4.47 -12.71
N PHE A 236 -6.26 -4.05 -13.62
CA PHE A 236 -6.34 -4.41 -15.03
C PHE A 236 -5.31 -5.51 -15.29
N ASP A 237 -5.78 -6.72 -15.60
CA ASP A 237 -4.89 -7.84 -15.93
C ASP A 237 -4.37 -7.67 -17.35
N LYS A 238 -3.15 -7.15 -17.48
CA LYS A 238 -2.51 -6.95 -18.77
C LYS A 238 -2.08 -8.24 -19.47
N TYR A 239 -2.22 -9.40 -18.84
CA TYR A 239 -1.92 -10.70 -19.44
C TYR A 239 -3.19 -11.45 -19.87
N ASP A 240 -4.36 -11.04 -19.40
CA ASP A 240 -5.64 -11.58 -19.85
C ASP A 240 -6.05 -10.97 -21.20
N VAL A 241 -6.19 -11.82 -22.21
CA VAL A 241 -6.52 -11.41 -23.59
C VAL A 241 -7.90 -10.75 -23.66
N LYS A 242 -8.88 -11.18 -22.87
CA LYS A 242 -10.22 -10.56 -22.88
C LYS A 242 -10.17 -9.17 -22.26
N GLU A 243 -9.42 -9.00 -21.18
CA GLU A 243 -9.20 -7.72 -20.51
C GLU A 243 -8.45 -6.75 -21.44
N GLN A 244 -7.41 -7.21 -22.15
CA GLN A 244 -6.70 -6.40 -23.16
C GLN A 244 -7.64 -5.84 -24.24
N HIS A 245 -8.49 -6.70 -24.82
CA HIS A 245 -9.45 -6.31 -25.85
C HIS A 245 -10.71 -5.60 -25.30
N SER A 246 -10.83 -5.46 -23.97
CA SER A 246 -11.99 -4.80 -23.35
C SER A 246 -12.07 -3.29 -23.65
N LEU A 247 -11.01 -2.72 -24.21
CA LEU A 247 -10.88 -1.29 -24.52
C LEU A 247 -10.99 -0.98 -26.03
N ASP A 248 -11.09 -1.99 -26.90
CA ASP A 248 -10.90 -1.83 -28.35
C ASP A 248 -11.97 -0.97 -29.04
N ASN A 249 -13.22 -1.06 -28.58
CA ASN A 249 -14.35 -0.37 -29.21
C ASN A 249 -14.87 0.80 -28.36
N LYS A 250 -14.04 1.29 -27.43
CA LYS A 250 -14.41 2.32 -26.47
C LYS A 250 -13.85 3.67 -26.86
N LYS A 251 -14.67 4.72 -26.84
CA LYS A 251 -14.22 6.11 -27.01
C LYS A 251 -13.33 6.46 -25.84
N MET A 252 -12.05 6.69 -26.12
CA MET A 252 -11.03 6.84 -25.09
C MET A 252 -10.42 8.24 -25.06
N LEU A 253 -10.32 8.79 -23.86
CA LEU A 253 -9.43 9.90 -23.55
C LEU A 253 -8.12 9.41 -22.95
N PHE A 254 -7.01 9.99 -23.39
CA PHE A 254 -5.68 9.72 -22.83
C PHE A 254 -5.16 10.98 -22.11
N PHE A 255 -4.91 10.85 -20.81
CA PHE A 255 -4.46 11.93 -19.92
C PHE A 255 -3.07 11.61 -19.37
N ALA A 256 -2.09 12.44 -19.69
CA ALA A 256 -0.73 12.36 -19.13
C ALA A 256 -0.10 13.75 -19.09
N ASP A 257 0.64 14.05 -18.03
CA ASP A 257 1.35 15.33 -17.84
C ASP A 257 2.62 15.43 -18.69
N ASP A 258 3.23 14.28 -18.99
CA ASP A 258 4.34 14.15 -19.93
C ASP A 258 4.08 13.01 -20.92
N MET A 259 4.56 13.19 -22.15
CA MET A 259 4.53 12.17 -23.20
C MET A 259 5.93 11.56 -23.34
N ASP A 260 6.41 10.96 -22.26
CA ASP A 260 7.62 10.15 -22.26
C ASP A 260 7.49 8.95 -23.22
N LEU A 261 8.58 8.20 -23.41
CA LEU A 261 8.58 7.05 -24.33
C LEU A 261 7.50 6.01 -23.99
N ASN A 262 7.19 5.82 -22.71
CA ASN A 262 6.19 4.84 -22.28
C ASN A 262 4.78 5.32 -22.61
N ASN A 263 4.44 6.56 -22.24
CA ASN A 263 3.14 7.16 -22.55
C ASN A 263 2.94 7.28 -24.06
N MET A 264 3.95 7.65 -24.84
CA MET A 264 3.87 7.67 -26.31
C MET A 264 3.56 6.31 -26.90
N ARG A 265 4.20 5.24 -26.41
CA ARG A 265 3.96 3.86 -26.90
C ARG A 265 2.55 3.40 -26.58
N ILE A 266 2.11 3.58 -25.34
CA ILE A 266 0.76 3.20 -24.91
C ILE A 266 -0.30 3.99 -25.69
N TYR A 267 -0.11 5.31 -25.81
CA TYR A 267 -1.02 6.16 -26.58
C TYR A 267 -1.10 5.75 -28.04
N ALA A 268 0.04 5.45 -28.70
CA ALA A 268 0.05 5.02 -30.10
C ALA A 268 -0.80 3.76 -30.30
N ILE A 269 -0.69 2.77 -29.41
CA ILE A 269 -1.50 1.54 -29.45
C ILE A 269 -2.99 1.88 -29.43
N TYR A 270 -3.45 2.64 -28.43
CA TYR A 270 -4.89 2.92 -28.31
C TYR A 270 -5.39 3.94 -29.35
N LYS A 271 -4.54 4.83 -29.84
CA LYS A 271 -4.88 5.70 -30.98
C LYS A 271 -5.23 4.87 -32.21
N ASP A 272 -4.45 3.83 -32.49
CA ASP A 272 -4.68 2.96 -33.65
C ASP A 272 -5.86 2.01 -33.42
N VAL A 273 -6.03 1.51 -32.19
CA VAL A 273 -7.08 0.54 -31.82
C VAL A 273 -8.47 1.18 -31.72
N ASN A 274 -8.60 2.29 -31.00
CA ASN A 274 -9.90 2.89 -30.66
C ASN A 274 -10.02 4.39 -30.94
N GLY A 275 -9.03 4.99 -31.60
CA GLY A 275 -9.03 6.42 -31.90
C GLY A 275 -8.80 7.31 -30.67
N ALA A 276 -8.10 6.81 -29.64
CA ALA A 276 -7.80 7.56 -28.43
C ALA A 276 -7.26 8.96 -28.72
N ARG A 277 -7.71 9.95 -27.93
CA ARG A 277 -7.29 11.36 -28.07
C ARG A 277 -6.64 11.88 -26.79
N LEU A 278 -5.56 12.64 -26.93
CA LEU A 278 -4.93 13.34 -25.81
C LEU A 278 -5.86 14.41 -25.26
N CYS A 279 -5.97 14.51 -23.93
CA CYS A 279 -6.88 15.47 -23.28
C CYS A 279 -6.24 16.29 -22.16
N PHE A 280 -4.94 16.16 -21.89
CA PHE A 280 -4.30 16.82 -20.74
C PHE A 280 -4.57 18.32 -20.67
N LYS A 281 -4.39 19.06 -21.77
CA LYS A 281 -4.62 20.52 -21.84
C LYS A 281 -6.10 20.93 -21.78
N GLU A 282 -6.99 20.00 -22.13
CA GLU A 282 -8.44 20.19 -22.12
C GLU A 282 -9.06 19.89 -20.75
N VAL A 283 -8.29 19.28 -19.85
CA VAL A 283 -8.78 18.83 -18.53
C VAL A 283 -8.01 19.48 -17.39
N TYR A 284 -6.68 19.58 -17.48
CA TYR A 284 -5.84 20.12 -16.41
C TYR A 284 -6.06 21.62 -16.23
N LYS A 285 -6.29 22.04 -14.98
CA LYS A 285 -6.61 23.43 -14.59
C LYS A 285 -7.82 24.01 -15.31
N LYS A 286 -8.76 23.17 -15.72
CA LYS A 286 -10.06 23.57 -16.28
C LYS A 286 -11.15 23.55 -15.22
N SER A 287 -12.21 24.32 -15.45
CA SER A 287 -13.41 24.29 -14.63
C SER A 287 -14.15 22.96 -14.80
N GLU A 288 -14.97 22.59 -13.82
CA GLU A 288 -15.79 21.36 -13.89
C GLU A 288 -16.69 21.36 -15.14
N GLU A 289 -17.27 22.51 -15.53
CA GLU A 289 -18.08 22.65 -16.74
C GLU A 289 -17.28 22.38 -18.03
N GLU A 290 -16.04 22.87 -18.12
CA GLU A 290 -15.16 22.61 -19.26
C GLU A 290 -14.80 21.12 -19.32
N ILE A 291 -14.44 20.51 -18.19
CA ILE A 291 -14.11 19.09 -18.11
C ILE A 291 -15.31 18.24 -18.55
N MET A 292 -16.52 18.58 -18.07
CA MET A 292 -17.76 17.89 -18.42
C MET A 292 -18.02 17.88 -19.93
N ARG A 293 -17.78 18.99 -20.63
CA ARG A 293 -17.91 19.04 -22.10
C ARG A 293 -16.91 18.13 -22.80
N VAL A 294 -15.71 17.98 -22.25
CA VAL A 294 -14.65 17.14 -22.82
C VAL A 294 -14.95 15.66 -22.62
N ILE A 295 -15.45 15.26 -21.44
CA ILE A 295 -15.69 13.86 -21.10
C ILE A 295 -17.05 13.33 -21.56
N GLN A 296 -17.92 14.19 -22.10
CA GLN A 296 -19.26 13.80 -22.54
C GLN A 296 -19.20 12.70 -23.62
N GLY A 297 -19.88 11.57 -23.35
CA GLY A 297 -19.96 10.45 -24.29
C GLY A 297 -18.65 9.68 -24.48
N ILE A 298 -17.71 9.82 -23.55
CA ILE A 298 -16.48 9.03 -23.45
C ILE A 298 -16.76 7.77 -22.63
N ASP A 299 -16.24 6.63 -23.08
CA ASP A 299 -16.40 5.35 -22.40
C ASP A 299 -15.25 5.10 -21.41
N VAL A 300 -14.02 5.51 -21.78
CA VAL A 300 -12.80 5.27 -20.99
C VAL A 300 -11.98 6.54 -20.83
N PHE A 301 -11.57 6.79 -19.59
CA PHE A 301 -10.55 7.79 -19.26
C PHE A 301 -9.26 7.08 -18.86
N TYR A 302 -8.31 7.03 -19.78
CA TYR A 302 -7.01 6.41 -19.60
C TYR A 302 -6.02 7.43 -19.03
N ILE A 303 -5.54 7.20 -17.82
CA ILE A 303 -4.50 7.98 -17.17
C ILE A 303 -3.17 7.26 -17.38
N GLY A 304 -2.29 7.89 -18.16
CA GLY A 304 -0.93 7.43 -18.41
C GLY A 304 -0.09 7.34 -17.14
N ALA A 305 1.19 7.01 -17.30
CA ALA A 305 2.15 7.17 -16.22
C ALA A 305 2.33 8.67 -15.95
N LEU A 306 1.68 9.17 -14.90
CA LEU A 306 1.87 10.55 -14.46
C LEU A 306 3.22 10.68 -13.75
N SER A 307 3.87 11.82 -13.90
CA SER A 307 5.07 12.09 -13.10
C SER A 307 4.70 12.13 -11.60
N ASN A 308 5.56 11.55 -10.77
CA ASN A 308 5.32 11.52 -9.32
C ASN A 308 5.25 12.92 -8.69
N PRO A 309 6.03 13.94 -9.14
CA PRO A 309 5.81 15.34 -8.73
C PRO A 309 4.40 15.84 -9.07
N PHE A 310 3.90 15.57 -10.27
CA PHE A 310 2.55 15.98 -10.67
C PHE A 310 1.48 15.36 -9.76
N ILE A 311 1.56 14.06 -9.48
CA ILE A 311 0.62 13.36 -8.58
C ILE A 311 0.63 14.00 -7.19
N HIS A 312 1.81 14.31 -6.66
CA HIS A 312 1.98 14.88 -5.34
C HIS A 312 1.40 16.30 -5.25
N GLU A 313 1.76 17.18 -6.20
CA GLU A 313 1.34 18.58 -6.20
C GLU A 313 -0.14 18.78 -6.56
N ASN A 314 -0.75 17.83 -7.27
CA ASN A 314 -2.11 17.96 -7.83
C ASN A 314 -3.08 16.91 -7.27
N LYS A 315 -2.84 16.44 -6.03
CA LYS A 315 -3.65 15.37 -5.41
C LYS A 315 -5.15 15.71 -5.36
N GLU A 316 -5.48 16.93 -4.93
CA GLU A 316 -6.87 17.39 -4.83
C GLU A 316 -7.55 17.45 -6.20
N PHE A 317 -6.85 17.97 -7.22
CA PHE A 317 -7.35 17.98 -8.59
C PHE A 317 -7.62 16.57 -9.12
N LEU A 318 -6.69 15.62 -8.89
CA LEU A 318 -6.86 14.22 -9.31
C LEU A 318 -8.05 13.56 -8.61
N ASP A 319 -8.24 13.79 -7.31
CA ASP A 319 -9.38 13.26 -6.55
C ASP A 319 -10.71 13.79 -7.07
N ASN A 320 -10.77 15.09 -7.37
CA ASN A 320 -11.96 15.73 -7.95
C ASN A 320 -12.25 15.19 -9.37
N LEU A 321 -11.21 15.06 -10.21
CA LEU A 321 -11.34 14.49 -11.55
C LEU A 321 -11.88 13.06 -11.50
N ILE A 322 -11.33 12.20 -10.65
CA ILE A 322 -11.77 10.82 -10.52
C ILE A 322 -13.21 10.74 -10.02
N THR A 323 -13.57 11.57 -9.05
CA THR A 323 -14.95 11.66 -8.54
C THR A 323 -15.92 12.03 -9.66
N LEU A 324 -15.56 13.00 -10.50
CA LEU A 324 -16.35 13.44 -11.64
C LEU A 324 -16.51 12.32 -12.69
N LEU A 325 -15.41 11.66 -13.05
CA LEU A 325 -15.42 10.55 -14.03
C LEU A 325 -16.30 9.39 -13.58
N LEU A 326 -16.22 9.00 -12.30
CA LEU A 326 -17.05 7.92 -11.74
C LEU A 326 -18.53 8.30 -11.66
N LYS A 327 -18.85 9.57 -11.40
CA LYS A 327 -20.23 10.08 -11.42
C LYS A 327 -20.85 9.92 -12.80
N GLU A 328 -20.07 10.16 -13.85
CA GLU A 328 -20.48 9.98 -15.25
C GLU A 328 -20.35 8.53 -15.75
N GLN A 329 -20.07 7.58 -14.86
CA GLN A 329 -19.94 6.14 -15.17
C GLN A 329 -18.85 5.84 -16.21
N ILE A 330 -17.82 6.68 -16.29
CA ILE A 330 -16.67 6.49 -17.19
C ILE A 330 -15.71 5.50 -16.55
N GLU A 331 -15.26 4.50 -17.31
CA GLU A 331 -14.24 3.55 -16.85
C GLU A 331 -12.88 4.25 -16.77
N ILE A 332 -12.26 4.21 -15.59
CA ILE A 332 -10.94 4.80 -15.39
C ILE A 332 -9.90 3.69 -15.46
N VAL A 333 -8.92 3.85 -16.34
CA VAL A 333 -7.77 2.95 -16.43
C VAL A 333 -6.52 3.76 -16.13
N THR A 334 -5.66 3.26 -15.25
CA THR A 334 -4.46 3.96 -14.79
C THR A 334 -3.24 3.05 -14.98
N VAL A 335 -2.08 3.61 -15.33
CA VAL A 335 -0.85 2.80 -15.34
C VAL A 335 -0.48 2.40 -13.91
N PHE A 336 -0.41 3.39 -13.01
CA PHE A 336 -0.14 3.22 -11.59
C PHE A 336 -1.32 3.72 -10.75
N PRO A 337 -1.54 3.17 -9.54
CA PRO A 337 -2.63 3.58 -8.68
C PRO A 337 -2.39 4.98 -8.11
N ILE A 338 -3.24 5.92 -8.49
CA ILE A 338 -3.26 7.32 -8.03
C ILE A 338 -4.15 7.54 -6.79
N ILE A 339 -5.02 6.57 -6.49
CA ILE A 339 -5.84 6.49 -5.28
C ILE A 339 -5.43 5.23 -4.49
N ASN A 340 -5.49 5.29 -3.16
CA ASN A 340 -5.22 4.14 -2.31
C ASN A 340 -6.23 3.00 -2.52
N THR A 341 -5.85 1.80 -2.10
CA THR A 341 -6.59 0.56 -2.33
C THR A 341 -7.96 0.56 -1.64
N PHE A 342 -8.03 1.06 -0.41
CA PHE A 342 -9.29 1.13 0.34
C PHE A 342 -10.32 2.03 -0.37
N GLU A 343 -9.89 3.21 -0.82
CA GLU A 343 -10.73 4.17 -1.51
C GLU A 343 -11.17 3.68 -2.88
N ARG A 344 -10.29 3.01 -3.65
CA ARG A 344 -10.69 2.36 -4.91
C ARG A 344 -11.80 1.33 -4.70
N MET A 345 -11.69 0.50 -3.66
CA MET A 345 -12.75 -0.44 -3.29
C MET A 345 -14.07 0.28 -2.98
N ARG A 346 -14.02 1.30 -2.11
CA ARG A 346 -15.20 2.09 -1.74
C ARG A 346 -15.86 2.81 -2.92
N LEU A 347 -15.07 3.32 -3.86
CA LEU A 347 -15.55 4.04 -5.05
C LEU A 347 -16.22 3.09 -6.05
N THR A 348 -15.68 1.89 -6.20
CA THR A 348 -16.17 0.87 -7.16
C THR A 348 -17.38 0.07 -6.64
N ASP A 349 -17.64 0.07 -5.33
CA ASP A 349 -18.87 -0.47 -4.75
C ASP A 349 -20.14 0.24 -5.27
N LYS A 350 -20.01 1.46 -5.80
CA LYS A 350 -21.12 2.27 -6.34
C LYS A 350 -21.33 2.14 -7.85
N GLY A 351 -20.68 1.19 -8.52
CA GLY A 351 -20.93 0.86 -9.93
C GLY A 351 -19.91 1.38 -10.96
N GLY A 352 -18.80 1.99 -10.52
CA GLY A 352 -17.72 2.43 -11.41
C GLY A 352 -16.52 1.47 -11.46
N PHE A 353 -15.55 1.77 -12.33
CA PHE A 353 -14.30 1.02 -12.50
C PHE A 353 -13.11 1.99 -12.40
N ILE A 354 -12.12 1.68 -11.56
CA ILE A 354 -10.84 2.40 -11.49
C ILE A 354 -9.69 1.39 -11.42
N LYS A 355 -9.31 0.89 -12.59
CA LYS A 355 -8.35 -0.21 -12.71
C LYS A 355 -6.92 0.32 -12.85
N SER A 356 -5.96 -0.39 -12.28
CA SER A 356 -4.54 -0.09 -12.46
C SER A 356 -3.77 -1.26 -13.07
N ILE A 357 -2.87 -0.98 -14.01
CA ILE A 357 -2.15 -1.97 -14.85
C ILE A 357 -0.86 -2.52 -14.20
N TYR A 358 -0.34 -1.86 -13.18
CA TYR A 358 1.00 -2.13 -12.61
C TYR A 358 1.27 -3.55 -12.07
N LYS A 359 0.27 -4.43 -11.98
CA LYS A 359 0.46 -5.83 -11.58
C LYS A 359 0.67 -6.73 -12.80
#